data_AF-A0A1I3HEQ1-F1
#
_entry.id   AF-A0A1I3HEQ1-F1
#
_cell.length_a   1.000
_cell.length_b   1.000
_cell.length_c   1.000
_cell.angle_alpha   90.00
_cell.angle_beta   90.00
_cell.angle_gamma   90.00
#
_symmetry.space_group_name_H-M   'P 1'
#
loop_
_entity.id
_entity.type
_entity.pdbx_description
1 polymer ?
#
loop_
_entity_poly.entity_id
_entity_poly.type
_entity_poly.pdbx_seq_one_letter_code
_entity_poly.pdbx_strand_id
1 'polypeptide(L)'
;MSFNTIGIAHKIRLSGRSSVDVISGRKKVERFRCRSLAYSGVALSALAISAWPAKAAEQSVTTQVSELQSPVVVVPESPVAMSMSTPPTSAERGRALDAKYGYKGWNVMFPSYGDSLVADDGNWRTNLASHGFGFSVQGSAIFQNNLLDTPGRIPSSGYAPCGPNSLNYNCAGGRSYFGQRPSIMVANSAFLTYDMSQYGVPDGQIAVGANFGASTDQQYNPNTFRFNGISWYQTFLDKKLEIKAGYFANLPEFAGTFVGGMVVNPFGPSASIPIVLGMSPNSISTPNLRIKWNITDKLYAQAAVQRSLPVLGPTGNSIYDEVHANPSGLAFNSSVPGTRDLYLSEIGYKRPSATNTPFTWLRAGYMYNTSTFADYSRMLQDPHATKNGAYGLYALADYQLTQSAPASPYTAYRGLYVGGSFMYGDQKSTPFTQYVEARTYLVGPSASRPSDMLSFVYSHNKANKYLQKALNVYSTFTNFYPIGESNSITAAYTYHVMPGLYATAGLGYTDKPSLSQFKGEGSSFSALLSLYWIF
;
A
#
# COMPACT_ATOMS: atom_id res chain seq x y z
N MET A 1 71.84 -8.78 25.87
CA MET A 1 71.10 -10.02 26.19
C MET A 1 70.26 -10.33 24.96
N SER A 2 70.74 -10.88 23.84
CA SER A 2 71.66 -11.99 23.54
C SER A 2 71.16 -13.34 24.04
N PHE A 3 70.55 -14.13 23.15
CA PHE A 3 70.85 -15.51 22.70
C PHE A 3 69.65 -15.97 21.80
N ASN A 4 69.77 -16.02 20.46
CA ASN A 4 70.23 -17.12 19.57
C ASN A 4 69.58 -18.50 19.86
N THR A 5 69.08 -19.28 18.90
CA THR A 5 69.73 -19.88 17.69
C THR A 5 68.64 -20.52 16.78
N ILE A 6 68.51 -20.25 15.46
CA ILE A 6 69.13 -20.80 14.22
C ILE A 6 68.54 -22.12 13.64
N GLY A 7 68.29 -22.10 12.31
CA GLY A 7 68.32 -23.26 11.37
C GLY A 7 67.29 -23.15 10.22
N ILE A 8 67.51 -22.44 9.09
CA ILE A 8 68.22 -22.83 7.83
C ILE A 8 67.56 -24.04 7.13
N ALA A 9 67.32 -24.17 5.81
CA ALA A 9 67.24 -23.34 4.60
C ALA A 9 66.77 -24.27 3.45
N HIS A 10 66.15 -23.75 2.37
CA HIS A 10 66.65 -23.91 0.99
C HIS A 10 65.77 -23.20 -0.07
N LYS A 11 66.46 -22.43 -0.93
CA LYS A 11 65.99 -21.92 -2.23
C LYS A 11 66.05 -23.03 -3.27
N ILE A 12 65.06 -23.07 -4.17
CA ILE A 12 65.25 -23.44 -5.58
C ILE A 12 64.49 -22.43 -6.46
N ARG A 13 65.20 -21.86 -7.44
CA ARG A 13 64.72 -20.98 -8.51
C ARG A 13 65.10 -21.66 -9.82
N LEU A 14 64.22 -21.57 -10.83
CA LEU A 14 64.38 -21.70 -12.30
C LEU A 14 62.98 -22.09 -12.82
N SER A 15 62.46 -21.76 -13.99
CA SER A 15 62.66 -20.78 -15.07
C SER A 15 61.50 -21.10 -16.05
N GLY A 16 61.02 -20.13 -16.82
CA GLY A 16 59.72 -20.19 -17.49
C GLY A 16 59.56 -21.20 -18.64
N ARG A 17 58.30 -21.41 -19.04
CA ARG A 17 57.88 -21.34 -20.45
C ARG A 17 56.37 -21.18 -20.56
N SER A 18 56.03 -20.44 -21.61
CA SER A 18 54.74 -20.01 -22.11
C SER A 18 53.74 -21.12 -22.41
N SER A 19 52.48 -20.86 -22.14
CA SER A 19 51.38 -21.30 -23.00
C SER A 19 50.24 -20.28 -22.91
N VAL A 20 49.95 -19.72 -24.08
CA VAL A 20 48.81 -18.87 -24.42
C VAL A 20 47.53 -19.59 -24.01
N ASP A 21 46.64 -18.92 -23.29
CA ASP A 21 45.25 -19.37 -23.20
C ASP A 21 44.26 -18.23 -23.42
N VAL A 22 43.35 -18.54 -24.32
CA VAL A 22 42.44 -17.68 -25.05
C VAL A 22 41.35 -17.15 -24.13
N ILE A 23 41.09 -15.85 -24.27
CA ILE A 23 39.96 -15.12 -23.69
C ILE A 23 38.65 -15.84 -24.05
N SER A 24 37.91 -16.31 -23.04
CA SER A 24 36.56 -16.84 -23.19
C SER A 24 35.61 -16.12 -22.22
N GLY A 25 34.91 -15.12 -22.77
CA GLY A 25 33.91 -14.27 -22.10
C GLY A 25 32.58 -14.95 -21.76
N ARG A 26 32.57 -16.25 -21.43
CA ARG A 26 31.32 -16.97 -21.09
C ARG A 26 30.98 -17.04 -19.59
N LYS A 27 31.92 -16.76 -18.68
CA LYS A 27 31.69 -16.94 -17.22
C LYS A 27 30.94 -15.81 -16.50
N LYS A 28 30.64 -14.68 -17.15
CA LYS A 28 29.89 -13.55 -16.52
C LYS A 28 28.37 -13.61 -16.71
N VAL A 29 27.87 -14.34 -17.72
CA VAL A 29 26.41 -14.43 -17.99
C VAL A 29 25.72 -15.51 -17.13
N GLU A 30 26.42 -16.60 -16.80
CA GLU A 30 25.86 -17.68 -15.95
C GLU A 30 25.75 -17.28 -14.48
N ARG A 31 26.67 -16.45 -13.96
CA ARG A 31 26.55 -15.93 -12.58
C ARG A 31 25.38 -14.96 -12.38
N PHE A 32 24.94 -14.28 -13.44
CA PHE A 32 23.76 -13.41 -13.41
C PHE A 32 22.47 -14.24 -13.43
N ARG A 33 22.42 -15.31 -14.25
CA ARG A 33 21.28 -16.24 -14.31
C ARG A 33 21.09 -17.05 -13.01
N CYS A 34 22.16 -17.57 -12.41
CA CYS A 34 22.02 -18.36 -11.18
C CYS A 34 21.66 -17.52 -9.95
N ARG A 35 22.05 -16.24 -9.90
CA ARG A 35 21.66 -15.35 -8.79
C ARG A 35 20.22 -14.85 -8.92
N SER A 36 19.75 -14.49 -10.11
CA SER A 36 18.34 -14.08 -10.28
C SER A 36 17.38 -15.25 -10.02
N LEU A 37 17.65 -16.45 -10.55
CA LEU A 37 16.82 -17.65 -10.35
C LEU A 37 16.79 -18.13 -8.88
N ALA A 38 17.89 -18.01 -8.14
CA ALA A 38 17.93 -18.39 -6.73
C ALA A 38 17.06 -17.46 -5.84
N TYR A 39 16.96 -16.16 -6.17
CA TYR A 39 16.07 -15.23 -5.46
C TYR A 39 14.60 -15.35 -5.92
N SER A 40 14.34 -15.73 -7.18
CA SER A 40 12.99 -16.09 -7.65
C SER A 40 12.42 -17.34 -6.95
N GLY A 41 13.27 -18.32 -6.65
CA GLY A 41 12.88 -19.54 -5.94
C GLY A 41 12.43 -19.31 -4.49
N VAL A 42 13.07 -18.37 -3.78
CA VAL A 42 12.69 -18.01 -2.40
C VAL A 42 11.31 -17.32 -2.36
N ALA A 43 11.02 -16.47 -3.36
CA ALA A 43 9.71 -15.85 -3.51
C ALA A 43 8.60 -16.90 -3.78
N LEU A 44 8.87 -17.91 -4.63
CA LEU A 44 7.95 -19.02 -4.90
C LEU A 44 7.72 -19.94 -3.68
N SER A 45 8.74 -20.19 -2.85
CA SER A 45 8.58 -21.01 -1.64
C SER A 45 7.81 -20.29 -0.52
N ALA A 46 7.94 -18.97 -0.39
CA ALA A 46 7.12 -18.18 0.53
C ALA A 46 5.64 -18.13 0.06
N LEU A 47 5.41 -18.15 -1.26
CA LEU A 47 4.09 -18.23 -1.89
C LEU A 47 3.38 -19.59 -1.69
N ALA A 48 4.13 -20.68 -1.57
CA ALA A 48 3.57 -22.03 -1.40
C ALA A 48 3.06 -22.31 0.02
N ILE A 49 3.62 -21.65 1.05
CA ILE A 49 3.27 -21.88 2.46
C ILE A 49 1.97 -21.15 2.84
N SER A 50 1.63 -20.05 2.18
CA SER A 50 0.38 -19.29 2.42
C SER A 50 -0.84 -19.81 1.65
N ALA A 51 -0.65 -20.75 0.71
CA ALA A 51 -1.67 -21.16 -0.25
C ALA A 51 -2.00 -22.67 -0.20
N TRP A 52 -1.90 -23.32 0.96
CA TRP A 52 -2.31 -24.72 1.12
C TRP A 52 -3.80 -24.82 1.48
N PRO A 53 -4.70 -25.17 0.55
CA PRO A 53 -6.01 -25.66 0.92
C PRO A 53 -5.89 -27.14 1.30
N ALA A 54 -6.50 -27.52 2.42
CA ALA A 54 -6.85 -28.92 2.65
C ALA A 54 -7.83 -29.35 1.55
N LYS A 55 -7.45 -30.34 0.74
CA LYS A 55 -8.33 -30.96 -0.26
C LYS A 55 -9.52 -31.62 0.44
N ALA A 56 -10.72 -31.07 0.27
CA ALA A 56 -11.94 -31.86 0.35
C ALA A 56 -12.14 -32.53 -1.02
N ALA A 57 -12.28 -33.85 -1.03
CA ALA A 57 -12.48 -34.64 -2.23
C ALA A 57 -13.95 -34.60 -2.66
N GLU A 58 -14.24 -34.34 -3.95
CA GLU A 58 -15.29 -35.08 -4.68
C GLU A 58 -15.27 -34.88 -6.20
N GLN A 59 -16.05 -35.73 -6.87
CA GLN A 59 -15.84 -36.36 -8.17
C GLN A 59 -16.05 -35.49 -9.41
N SER A 60 -15.35 -35.91 -10.47
CA SER A 60 -15.38 -35.37 -11.83
C SER A 60 -16.70 -35.65 -12.56
N VAL A 61 -17.34 -34.61 -13.07
CA VAL A 61 -18.29 -34.69 -14.21
C VAL A 61 -17.98 -33.56 -15.20
N THR A 62 -17.87 -33.93 -16.47
CA THR A 62 -17.49 -33.08 -17.60
C THR A 62 -18.74 -32.50 -18.26
N THR A 63 -18.96 -31.17 -18.31
CA THR A 63 -19.68 -30.52 -19.43
C THR A 63 -19.54 -28.98 -19.47
N GLN A 64 -19.22 -28.51 -20.69
CA GLN A 64 -19.46 -27.23 -21.38
C GLN A 64 -19.39 -25.85 -20.69
N VAL A 65 -18.60 -25.00 -21.37
CA VAL A 65 -18.31 -23.59 -21.18
C VAL A 65 -19.56 -22.72 -21.41
N SER A 66 -20.01 -22.00 -20.39
CA SER A 66 -20.81 -20.77 -20.54
C SER A 66 -20.76 -19.90 -19.28
N GLU A 67 -20.51 -18.60 -19.51
CA GLU A 67 -20.74 -17.43 -18.66
C GLU A 67 -20.11 -17.40 -17.24
N LEU A 68 -18.83 -17.00 -17.19
CA LEU A 68 -18.20 -16.50 -15.97
C LEU A 68 -18.65 -15.04 -15.73
N GLN A 69 -19.66 -14.87 -14.88
CA GLN A 69 -19.99 -13.59 -14.27
C GLN A 69 -19.04 -13.30 -13.10
N SER A 70 -18.08 -12.40 -13.34
CA SER A 70 -17.34 -11.67 -12.32
C SER A 70 -17.66 -10.18 -12.43
N PRO A 71 -18.23 -9.58 -11.38
CA PRO A 71 -18.34 -8.14 -11.29
C PRO A 71 -17.43 -7.58 -10.18
N VAL A 72 -16.56 -6.64 -10.56
CA VAL A 72 -16.31 -5.46 -9.72
C VAL A 72 -17.47 -4.51 -10.04
N VAL A 73 -18.63 -4.71 -9.41
CA VAL A 73 -19.82 -3.89 -9.64
C VAL A 73 -20.14 -3.09 -8.40
N VAL A 74 -20.30 -1.79 -8.63
CA VAL A 74 -21.08 -0.94 -7.73
C VAL A 74 -22.49 -1.50 -7.70
N VAL A 75 -22.88 -2.08 -6.56
CA VAL A 75 -24.23 -2.56 -6.27
C VAL A 75 -25.24 -1.43 -6.58
N PRO A 76 -26.14 -1.60 -7.57
CA PRO A 76 -27.34 -0.79 -7.62
C PRO A 76 -28.26 -1.25 -6.48
N GLU A 77 -28.77 -0.33 -5.66
CA GLU A 77 -29.90 -0.59 -4.77
C GLU A 77 -31.15 -0.86 -5.63
N SER A 78 -31.42 -2.12 -5.97
CA SER A 78 -32.78 -2.65 -6.20
C SER A 78 -32.79 -4.16 -6.46
N PRO A 79 -33.75 -4.91 -5.90
CA PRO A 79 -33.85 -6.36 -6.06
C PRO A 79 -34.49 -6.68 -7.42
N VAL A 80 -33.72 -7.24 -8.35
CA VAL A 80 -34.30 -7.89 -9.52
C VAL A 80 -34.57 -9.33 -9.15
N ALA A 81 -35.85 -9.72 -9.19
CA ALA A 81 -36.29 -11.10 -9.02
C ALA A 81 -35.58 -11.99 -10.07
N MET A 82 -34.68 -12.85 -9.59
CA MET A 82 -34.01 -13.84 -10.44
C MET A 82 -34.99 -14.94 -10.82
N SER A 83 -35.00 -15.28 -12.12
CA SER A 83 -35.65 -16.46 -12.68
C SER A 83 -35.21 -17.73 -11.94
N MET A 84 -36.17 -18.44 -11.31
CA MET A 84 -35.95 -19.56 -10.39
C MET A 84 -35.59 -20.91 -11.05
N SER A 85 -34.72 -20.96 -12.06
CA SER A 85 -34.39 -22.25 -12.71
C SER A 85 -33.04 -22.89 -12.32
N THR A 86 -32.16 -22.18 -11.60
CA THR A 86 -30.90 -22.74 -11.11
C THR A 86 -30.56 -22.19 -9.72
N PRO A 87 -30.09 -23.03 -8.77
CA PRO A 87 -29.58 -22.54 -7.49
C PRO A 87 -28.43 -21.56 -7.72
N PRO A 88 -28.33 -20.47 -6.94
CA PRO A 88 -27.25 -19.51 -7.08
C PRO A 88 -25.91 -20.20 -6.81
N THR A 89 -24.92 -19.92 -7.65
CA THR A 89 -23.54 -20.36 -7.49
C THR A 89 -22.93 -19.83 -6.20
N SER A 90 -21.83 -20.45 -5.76
CA SER A 90 -21.03 -20.00 -4.60
C SER A 90 -20.63 -18.52 -4.71
N ALA A 91 -20.19 -18.08 -5.90
CA ALA A 91 -19.83 -16.69 -6.17
C ALA A 91 -21.04 -15.73 -6.08
N GLU A 92 -22.21 -16.13 -6.58
CA GLU A 92 -23.42 -15.30 -6.50
C GLU A 92 -23.92 -15.15 -5.06
N ARG A 93 -23.87 -16.24 -4.27
CA ARG A 93 -24.18 -16.17 -2.83
C ARG A 93 -23.20 -15.28 -2.10
N GLY A 94 -21.89 -15.43 -2.35
CA GLY A 94 -20.86 -14.55 -1.80
C GLY A 94 -21.15 -13.07 -2.11
N ARG A 95 -21.40 -12.72 -3.37
CA ARG A 95 -21.76 -11.36 -3.80
C ARG A 95 -22.98 -10.80 -3.09
N ALA A 96 -24.00 -11.62 -2.89
CA ALA A 96 -25.22 -11.20 -2.20
C ALA A 96 -24.97 -10.80 -0.74
N LEU A 97 -23.90 -11.30 -0.12
CA LEU A 97 -23.54 -10.99 1.27
C LEU A 97 -22.77 -9.67 1.42
N ASP A 98 -22.12 -9.17 0.37
CA ASP A 98 -21.23 -7.98 0.45
C ASP A 98 -21.93 -6.74 1.00
N ALA A 99 -23.13 -6.43 0.50
CA ALA A 99 -23.85 -5.21 0.85
C ALA A 99 -24.19 -5.13 2.36
N LYS A 100 -24.38 -6.28 3.00
CA LYS A 100 -24.78 -6.36 4.41
C LYS A 100 -23.60 -6.64 5.33
N TYR A 101 -22.73 -7.56 4.95
CA TYR A 101 -21.68 -8.11 5.81
C TYR A 101 -20.28 -7.63 5.44
N GLY A 102 -20.09 -7.03 4.26
CA GLY A 102 -18.84 -6.35 3.91
C GLY A 102 -18.50 -5.22 4.89
N TYR A 103 -17.21 -4.92 5.03
CA TYR A 103 -16.74 -3.88 5.94
C TYR A 103 -17.23 -2.49 5.51
N LYS A 104 -17.95 -1.79 6.39
CA LYS A 104 -18.58 -0.50 6.07
C LYS A 104 -17.68 0.71 6.34
N GLY A 105 -17.93 1.77 5.57
CA GLY A 105 -17.31 3.10 5.73
C GLY A 105 -16.15 3.40 4.78
N TRP A 106 -15.58 2.43 4.07
CA TRP A 106 -14.51 2.75 3.12
C TRP A 106 -15.02 3.46 1.87
N ASN A 107 -14.22 4.40 1.37
CA ASN A 107 -14.50 5.12 0.12
C ASN A 107 -13.87 4.46 -1.11
N VAL A 108 -13.01 3.46 -0.89
CA VAL A 108 -12.35 2.63 -1.90
C VAL A 108 -12.97 1.23 -1.92
N MET A 109 -12.94 0.58 -3.08
CA MET A 109 -13.61 -0.72 -3.27
C MET A 109 -12.64 -1.86 -2.98
N PHE A 110 -13.15 -2.89 -2.32
CA PHE A 110 -12.43 -4.15 -2.10
C PHE A 110 -13.09 -5.25 -2.93
N PRO A 111 -12.33 -6.30 -3.29
CA PRO A 111 -12.92 -7.44 -3.98
C PRO A 111 -14.08 -8.04 -3.18
N SER A 112 -15.09 -8.48 -3.92
CA SER A 112 -16.30 -9.10 -3.40
C SER A 112 -16.01 -10.41 -2.68
N TYR A 113 -16.85 -10.81 -1.72
CA TYR A 113 -16.85 -12.20 -1.22
C TYR A 113 -17.09 -13.22 -2.33
N GLY A 114 -17.80 -12.88 -3.39
CA GLY A 114 -17.94 -13.76 -4.55
C GLY A 114 -16.73 -13.75 -5.51
N ASP A 115 -15.75 -12.89 -5.24
CA ASP A 115 -14.43 -12.88 -5.87
C ASP A 115 -13.34 -13.12 -4.82
N SER A 116 -13.57 -14.13 -3.99
CA SER A 116 -12.60 -14.66 -3.02
C SER A 116 -12.17 -16.08 -3.37
N LEU A 117 -11.03 -16.52 -2.82
CA LEU A 117 -10.43 -17.82 -3.12
C LEU A 117 -11.37 -19.01 -2.87
N VAL A 118 -12.30 -18.87 -1.93
CA VAL A 118 -13.26 -19.93 -1.54
C VAL A 118 -14.72 -19.51 -1.68
N ALA A 119 -14.98 -18.28 -2.15
CA ALA A 119 -16.29 -17.67 -2.21
C ALA A 119 -17.20 -18.08 -1.03
N ASP A 120 -18.34 -18.72 -1.30
CA ASP A 120 -19.25 -19.33 -0.31
C ASP A 120 -19.36 -20.86 -0.53
N ASP A 121 -18.21 -21.52 -0.79
CA ASP A 121 -18.14 -22.96 -1.05
C ASP A 121 -18.56 -23.76 0.19
N GLY A 122 -19.53 -24.67 0.04
CA GLY A 122 -20.11 -25.36 1.21
C GLY A 122 -20.93 -24.46 2.14
N ASN A 123 -21.36 -23.27 1.68
CA ASN A 123 -22.22 -22.32 2.41
C ASN A 123 -21.61 -21.75 3.69
N TRP A 124 -20.29 -21.78 3.85
CA TRP A 124 -19.65 -21.36 5.10
C TRP A 124 -19.89 -19.88 5.44
N ARG A 125 -19.93 -18.99 4.44
CA ARG A 125 -20.23 -17.56 4.64
C ARG A 125 -21.71 -17.35 4.91
N THR A 126 -22.56 -18.08 4.20
CA THR A 126 -24.01 -18.05 4.43
C THR A 126 -24.36 -18.53 5.85
N ASN A 127 -23.69 -19.56 6.36
CA ASN A 127 -23.84 -20.05 7.75
C ASN A 127 -23.31 -19.04 8.79
N LEU A 128 -22.22 -18.31 8.51
CA LEU A 128 -21.79 -17.21 9.37
C LEU A 128 -22.79 -16.06 9.35
N ALA A 129 -23.28 -15.70 8.16
CA ALA A 129 -24.25 -14.65 7.94
C ALA A 129 -25.59 -14.94 8.60
N SER A 130 -26.02 -16.20 8.71
CA SER A 130 -27.23 -16.56 9.47
C SER A 130 -27.12 -16.27 10.96
N HIS A 131 -25.89 -16.10 11.47
CA HIS A 131 -25.59 -15.67 12.84
C HIS A 131 -25.15 -14.20 12.91
N GLY A 132 -25.34 -13.44 11.82
CA GLY A 132 -25.01 -12.02 11.76
C GLY A 132 -23.55 -11.69 11.42
N PHE A 133 -22.70 -12.68 11.14
CA PHE A 133 -21.26 -12.45 10.93
C PHE A 133 -20.86 -12.39 9.45
N GLY A 134 -19.98 -11.44 9.12
CA GLY A 134 -19.18 -11.43 7.91
C GLY A 134 -17.70 -11.61 8.23
N PHE A 135 -16.94 -12.22 7.31
CA PHE A 135 -15.51 -12.44 7.53
C PHE A 135 -14.73 -12.25 6.23
N SER A 136 -13.58 -11.59 6.25
CA SER A 136 -12.63 -11.65 5.14
C SER A 136 -11.21 -11.64 5.65
N VAL A 137 -10.34 -12.33 4.92
CA VAL A 137 -8.89 -12.10 5.04
C VAL A 137 -8.38 -11.66 3.70
N GLN A 138 -7.54 -10.66 3.68
CA GLN A 138 -6.91 -10.20 2.46
C GLN A 138 -5.46 -9.87 2.72
N GLY A 139 -4.65 -9.94 1.67
CA GLY A 139 -3.26 -9.58 1.80
C GLY A 139 -2.60 -9.36 0.46
N SER A 140 -1.37 -8.88 0.54
CA SER A 140 -0.49 -8.81 -0.61
C SER A 140 0.94 -9.12 -0.23
N ALA A 141 1.63 -9.79 -1.14
CA ALA A 141 3.08 -9.89 -1.16
C ALA A 141 3.59 -8.92 -2.22
N ILE A 142 4.47 -8.00 -1.86
CA ILE A 142 5.05 -6.99 -2.75
C ILE A 142 6.55 -7.20 -2.82
N PHE A 143 7.08 -7.27 -4.04
CA PHE A 143 8.49 -7.35 -4.35
C PHE A 143 8.92 -6.16 -5.18
N GLN A 144 10.09 -5.61 -4.85
CA GLN A 144 10.75 -4.57 -5.62
C GLN A 144 12.26 -4.81 -5.69
N ASN A 145 12.84 -4.60 -6.85
CA ASN A 145 14.29 -4.62 -7.03
C ASN A 145 14.75 -3.65 -8.11
N ASN A 146 15.70 -2.79 -7.78
CA ASN A 146 16.40 -1.94 -8.73
C ASN A 146 17.26 -2.80 -9.68
N LEU A 147 17.09 -2.59 -10.97
CA LEU A 147 17.75 -3.28 -12.06
C LEU A 147 18.96 -2.51 -12.59
N LEU A 148 19.14 -1.25 -12.20
CA LEU A 148 20.31 -0.46 -12.57
C LEU A 148 21.54 -0.95 -11.81
N ASP A 149 22.71 -0.76 -12.42
CA ASP A 149 24.01 -0.99 -11.78
C ASP A 149 24.36 0.17 -10.84
N THR A 150 23.52 0.38 -9.82
CA THR A 150 23.76 1.34 -8.73
C THR A 150 24.06 0.59 -7.44
N PRO A 151 24.70 1.24 -6.43
CA PRO A 151 25.03 0.58 -5.19
C PRO A 151 23.78 0.05 -4.47
N GLY A 152 23.68 -1.28 -4.30
CA GLY A 152 22.59 -1.92 -3.57
C GLY A 152 22.62 -1.73 -2.04
N ARG A 153 23.63 -1.02 -1.54
CA ARG A 153 23.80 -0.63 -0.13
C ARG A 153 24.55 0.69 -0.06
N ILE A 154 24.33 1.42 1.02
CA ILE A 154 25.14 2.60 1.35
C ILE A 154 26.57 2.14 1.71
N PRO A 155 27.63 2.79 1.20
CA PRO A 155 29.01 2.43 1.55
C PRO A 155 29.23 2.45 3.07
N SER A 156 30.08 1.55 3.58
CA SER A 156 30.40 1.56 5.01
C SER A 156 31.39 2.66 5.38
N SER A 157 32.33 2.98 4.49
CA SER A 157 33.34 4.01 4.70
C SER A 157 32.73 5.41 4.54
N GLY A 158 32.89 6.25 5.56
CA GLY A 158 32.41 7.63 5.56
C GLY A 158 30.96 7.82 6.01
N TYR A 159 30.24 6.77 6.39
CA TYR A 159 28.85 6.88 6.85
C TYR A 159 28.73 6.46 8.31
N ALA A 160 27.76 7.04 9.01
CA ALA A 160 27.48 6.68 10.41
C ALA A 160 27.00 5.22 10.50
N PRO A 161 27.41 4.47 11.54
CA PRO A 161 26.93 3.10 11.75
C PRO A 161 25.41 3.08 11.97
N CYS A 162 24.76 1.99 11.55
CA CYS A 162 23.34 1.81 11.80
C CYS A 162 23.09 1.65 13.31
N GLY A 163 22.21 2.49 13.85
CA GLY A 163 21.71 2.40 15.23
C GLY A 163 20.25 1.94 15.30
N PRO A 164 19.72 1.70 16.52
CA PRO A 164 18.35 1.24 16.73
C PRO A 164 17.30 2.13 16.04
N ASN A 165 17.52 3.45 16.04
CA ASN A 165 16.57 4.41 15.46
C ASN A 165 16.71 4.57 13.94
N SER A 166 17.81 4.08 13.35
CA SER A 166 18.05 4.20 11.91
C SER A 166 17.31 3.16 11.08
N LEU A 167 16.90 2.02 11.65
CA LEU A 167 16.21 0.94 10.92
C LEU A 167 16.97 0.43 9.68
N ASN A 168 18.31 0.48 9.70
CA ASN A 168 19.18 0.26 8.54
C ASN A 168 18.94 1.24 7.37
N TYR A 169 18.38 2.42 7.65
CA TYR A 169 18.17 3.51 6.71
C TYR A 169 19.27 4.56 6.83
N ASN A 170 19.75 5.05 5.69
CA ASN A 170 20.71 6.17 5.60
C ASN A 170 21.90 6.03 6.58
N CYS A 171 22.43 4.82 6.69
CA CYS A 171 23.56 4.45 7.55
C CYS A 171 24.48 3.44 6.84
N ALA A 172 25.71 3.28 7.36
CA ALA A 172 26.76 2.43 6.82
C ALA A 172 26.30 0.98 6.58
N GLY A 173 26.33 0.52 5.33
CA GLY A 173 25.88 -0.83 4.94
C GLY A 173 24.35 -1.01 4.88
N GLY A 174 23.60 0.04 5.22
CA GLY A 174 22.15 0.12 5.13
C GLY A 174 21.64 0.37 3.71
N ARG A 175 20.45 0.95 3.62
CA ARG A 175 19.74 1.31 2.38
C ARG A 175 19.11 2.71 2.48
N SER A 176 18.68 3.27 1.36
CA SER A 176 18.07 4.60 1.26
C SER A 176 16.63 4.56 0.71
N TYR A 177 16.15 3.39 0.25
CA TYR A 177 14.77 3.19 -0.20
C TYR A 177 14.43 1.70 -0.33
N PHE A 178 13.13 1.38 -0.34
CA PHE A 178 12.63 0.03 -0.60
C PHE A 178 12.94 -0.40 -2.04
N GLY A 179 13.56 -1.56 -2.21
CA GLY A 179 13.92 -2.08 -3.53
C GLY A 179 15.28 -1.61 -4.05
N GLN A 180 16.07 -0.82 -3.30
CA GLN A 180 17.48 -0.55 -3.66
C GLN A 180 18.29 -1.84 -3.86
N ARG A 181 17.91 -2.87 -3.12
CA ARG A 181 18.29 -4.27 -3.29
C ARG A 181 17.00 -5.10 -3.26
N PRO A 182 17.01 -6.39 -3.63
CA PRO A 182 15.81 -7.20 -3.61
C PRO A 182 15.10 -7.11 -2.26
N SER A 183 13.91 -6.53 -2.27
CA SER A 183 13.07 -6.32 -1.10
C SER A 183 11.73 -6.98 -1.33
N ILE A 184 11.26 -7.68 -0.30
CA ILE A 184 9.92 -8.24 -0.22
C ILE A 184 9.24 -7.79 1.08
N MET A 185 7.94 -7.54 0.98
CA MET A 185 7.04 -7.45 2.12
C MET A 185 5.78 -8.30 1.88
N VAL A 186 5.17 -8.72 2.98
CA VAL A 186 3.86 -9.35 3.02
C VAL A 186 3.05 -8.59 4.05
N ALA A 187 1.83 -8.17 3.69
CA ALA A 187 0.90 -7.51 4.61
C ALA A 187 -0.49 -8.08 4.43
N ASN A 188 -1.14 -8.41 5.55
CA ASN A 188 -2.47 -8.99 5.59
C ASN A 188 -3.38 -8.23 6.54
N SER A 189 -4.66 -8.17 6.20
CA SER A 189 -5.72 -7.69 7.08
C SER A 189 -6.84 -8.73 7.13
N ALA A 190 -7.26 -9.10 8.33
CA ALA A 190 -8.46 -9.89 8.56
C ALA A 190 -9.54 -8.99 9.16
N PHE A 191 -10.79 -9.15 8.73
CA PHE A 191 -11.94 -8.41 9.23
C PHE A 191 -13.06 -9.37 9.60
N LEU A 192 -13.57 -9.25 10.82
CA LEU A 192 -14.81 -9.87 11.27
C LEU A 192 -15.83 -8.76 11.47
N THR A 193 -16.97 -8.85 10.80
CA THR A 193 -18.07 -7.89 10.93
C THR A 193 -19.26 -8.56 11.61
N TYR A 194 -20.07 -7.76 12.29
CA TYR A 194 -21.30 -8.19 12.94
C TYR A 194 -22.42 -7.21 12.60
N ASP A 195 -23.51 -7.75 12.06
CA ASP A 195 -24.73 -7.01 11.74
C ASP A 195 -25.55 -6.75 13.02
N MET A 196 -25.67 -5.48 13.40
CA MET A 196 -26.37 -5.09 14.63
C MET A 196 -27.90 -5.12 14.48
N SER A 197 -28.44 -5.35 13.28
CA SER A 197 -29.90 -5.52 13.11
C SER A 197 -30.43 -6.75 13.84
N GLN A 198 -29.55 -7.72 14.14
CA GLN A 198 -29.81 -8.85 15.02
C GLN A 198 -30.24 -8.44 16.44
N TYR A 199 -29.89 -7.23 16.87
CA TYR A 199 -30.28 -6.64 18.16
C TYR A 199 -31.15 -5.38 18.01
N GLY A 200 -31.83 -5.23 16.86
CA GLY A 200 -32.77 -4.13 16.65
C GLY A 200 -32.14 -2.80 16.27
N VAL A 201 -30.84 -2.76 15.94
CA VAL A 201 -30.17 -1.56 15.43
C VAL A 201 -30.00 -1.69 13.90
N PRO A 202 -30.94 -1.15 13.09
CA PRO A 202 -30.91 -1.34 11.65
C PRO A 202 -29.68 -0.67 11.02
N ASP A 203 -29.10 -1.32 10.01
CA ASP A 203 -27.92 -0.87 9.25
C ASP A 203 -26.63 -0.64 10.08
N GLY A 204 -26.66 -0.95 11.38
CA GLY A 204 -25.50 -0.89 12.27
C GLY A 204 -24.53 -2.04 12.04
N GLN A 205 -23.23 -1.78 12.16
CA GLN A 205 -22.18 -2.79 12.06
C GLN A 205 -21.11 -2.59 13.14
N ILE A 206 -20.73 -3.66 13.81
CA ILE A 206 -19.46 -3.73 14.56
C ILE A 206 -18.45 -4.45 13.67
N ALA A 207 -17.22 -3.96 13.61
CA ALA A 207 -16.15 -4.62 12.89
C ALA A 207 -14.89 -4.70 13.74
N VAL A 208 -14.26 -5.87 13.76
CA VAL A 208 -12.97 -6.12 14.39
C VAL A 208 -11.98 -6.50 13.30
N GLY A 209 -10.80 -5.89 13.33
CA GLY A 209 -9.74 -6.14 12.38
C GLY A 209 -8.46 -6.63 13.05
N ALA A 210 -7.70 -7.48 12.37
CA ALA A 210 -6.33 -7.84 12.70
C ALA A 210 -5.41 -7.53 11.52
N ASN A 211 -4.17 -7.12 11.79
CA ASN A 211 -3.14 -6.90 10.79
C ASN A 211 -1.91 -7.73 11.15
N PHE A 212 -1.35 -8.38 10.13
CA PHE A 212 -0.12 -9.13 10.28
C PHE A 212 0.71 -9.07 9.01
N GLY A 213 2.02 -8.92 9.17
CA GLY A 213 2.92 -8.73 8.05
C GLY A 213 4.38 -8.84 8.44
N ALA A 214 5.18 -9.07 7.42
CA ALA A 214 6.62 -9.17 7.53
C ALA A 214 7.27 -8.48 6.34
N SER A 215 8.43 -7.88 6.56
CA SER A 215 9.21 -7.21 5.53
C SER A 215 10.69 -7.47 5.73
N THR A 216 11.39 -7.61 4.61
CA THR A 216 12.87 -7.51 4.57
C THR A 216 13.36 -6.08 4.82
N ASP A 217 12.45 -5.13 4.91
CA ASP A 217 12.66 -3.69 5.08
C ASP A 217 11.63 -3.13 6.05
N GLN A 218 11.96 -3.13 7.34
CA GLN A 218 11.03 -2.69 8.39
C GLN A 218 10.78 -1.18 8.38
N GLN A 219 11.63 -0.40 7.72
CA GLN A 219 11.38 1.00 7.50
C GLN A 219 10.23 1.19 6.49
N TYR A 220 10.18 0.37 5.44
CA TYR A 220 9.06 0.44 4.49
C TYR A 220 7.77 -0.11 5.09
N ASN A 221 7.85 -1.28 5.73
CA ASN A 221 6.72 -1.91 6.40
C ASN A 221 7.21 -2.66 7.65
N PRO A 222 6.86 -2.22 8.86
CA PRO A 222 7.26 -2.90 10.09
C PRO A 222 6.74 -4.34 10.16
N ASN A 223 7.50 -5.22 10.82
CA ASN A 223 7.01 -6.54 11.14
C ASN A 223 5.99 -6.41 12.27
N THR A 224 4.80 -6.99 12.08
CA THR A 224 3.69 -6.74 13.00
C THR A 224 2.73 -7.91 13.04
N PHE A 225 2.14 -8.10 14.22
CA PHE A 225 0.90 -8.85 14.46
C PHE A 225 0.13 -8.07 15.52
N ARG A 226 -0.93 -7.37 15.11
CA ARG A 226 -1.68 -6.45 15.98
C ARG A 226 -3.15 -6.38 15.58
N PHE A 227 -3.99 -5.77 16.41
CA PHE A 227 -5.31 -5.38 15.97
C PHE A 227 -5.21 -4.28 14.90
N ASN A 228 -5.96 -4.47 13.82
CA ASN A 228 -6.26 -3.49 12.80
C ASN A 228 -7.49 -2.64 13.20
N GLY A 229 -8.08 -2.91 14.37
CA GLY A 229 -9.03 -1.99 15.00
C GLY A 229 -10.33 -2.65 15.41
N ILE A 230 -11.18 -1.84 16.05
CA ILE A 230 -12.53 -2.19 16.48
C ILE A 230 -13.37 -0.95 16.20
N SER A 231 -14.39 -1.05 15.37
CA SER A 231 -15.22 0.09 14.98
C SER A 231 -16.70 -0.22 15.01
N TRP A 232 -17.48 0.76 15.43
CA TRP A 232 -18.93 0.80 15.24
C TRP A 232 -19.25 1.74 14.09
N TYR A 233 -20.10 1.28 13.16
CA TYR A 233 -20.64 2.04 12.04
C TYR A 233 -22.17 2.06 12.15
N GLN A 234 -22.77 3.22 11.87
CA GLN A 234 -24.21 3.40 11.89
C GLN A 234 -24.64 4.42 10.84
N THR A 235 -25.80 4.20 10.24
CA THR A 235 -26.46 5.21 9.41
C THR A 235 -27.71 5.78 10.10
N PHE A 236 -28.06 7.02 9.74
CA PHE A 236 -29.23 7.73 10.21
C PHE A 236 -29.87 8.51 9.05
N LEU A 237 -31.11 8.95 9.24
CA LEU A 237 -31.82 9.83 8.30
C LEU A 237 -31.87 9.23 6.88
N ASP A 238 -32.31 7.98 6.76
CA ASP A 238 -32.33 7.24 5.49
C ASP A 238 -30.97 7.23 4.79
N LYS A 239 -29.92 6.90 5.56
CA LYS A 239 -28.52 6.86 5.11
C LYS A 239 -27.92 8.20 4.69
N LYS A 240 -28.61 9.33 4.92
CA LYS A 240 -28.01 10.65 4.71
C LYS A 240 -26.87 10.93 5.65
N LEU A 241 -26.89 10.40 6.86
CA LEU A 241 -25.82 10.57 7.84
C LEU A 241 -25.18 9.21 8.15
N GLU A 242 -23.87 9.13 8.05
CA GLU A 242 -23.08 7.96 8.45
C GLU A 242 -22.14 8.37 9.59
N ILE A 243 -22.13 7.60 10.67
CA ILE A 243 -21.21 7.78 11.79
C ILE A 243 -20.36 6.52 11.92
N LYS A 244 -19.05 6.72 12.13
CA LYS A 244 -18.13 5.63 12.45
C LYS A 244 -17.22 6.04 13.60
N ALA A 245 -17.14 5.21 14.63
CA ALA A 245 -16.33 5.48 15.82
C ALA A 245 -15.56 4.24 16.26
N GLY A 246 -14.37 4.44 16.83
CA GLY A 246 -13.54 3.38 17.40
C GLY A 246 -12.10 3.49 16.94
N TYR A 247 -11.47 2.36 16.65
CA TYR A 247 -10.11 2.26 16.13
C TYR A 247 -10.19 1.86 14.66
N PHE A 248 -9.86 2.77 13.75
CA PHE A 248 -9.83 2.49 12.30
C PHE A 248 -8.90 3.46 11.56
N ALA A 249 -8.45 3.05 10.38
CA ALA A 249 -7.59 3.84 9.50
C ALA A 249 -8.39 4.89 8.71
N ASN A 250 -7.83 6.10 8.54
CA ASN A 250 -8.48 7.16 7.77
C ASN A 250 -8.10 7.19 6.29
N LEU A 251 -6.91 6.73 5.87
CA LEU A 251 -6.51 6.77 4.45
C LEU A 251 -7.45 6.03 3.47
N PRO A 252 -8.12 4.92 3.82
CA PRO A 252 -9.11 4.32 2.93
C PRO A 252 -10.49 5.02 2.99
N GLU A 253 -10.71 5.90 3.96
CA GLU A 253 -11.95 6.69 4.14
C GLU A 253 -11.81 8.12 3.63
N PHE A 254 -10.61 8.69 3.64
CA PHE A 254 -10.25 10.03 3.19
C PHE A 254 -9.10 9.93 2.19
N ALA A 255 -9.10 10.74 1.13
CA ALA A 255 -8.15 10.70 0.03
C ALA A 255 -8.14 9.37 -0.78
N GLY A 256 -8.08 8.18 -0.17
CA GLY A 256 -8.21 6.90 -0.87
C GLY A 256 -7.21 6.74 -2.02
N THR A 257 -5.91 6.75 -1.71
CA THR A 257 -4.80 6.88 -2.67
C THR A 257 -4.48 5.59 -3.43
N PHE A 258 -5.49 4.89 -3.94
CA PHE A 258 -5.34 3.69 -4.77
C PHE A 258 -5.61 4.03 -6.24
N VAL A 259 -4.87 3.41 -7.17
CA VAL A 259 -5.13 3.59 -8.61
C VAL A 259 -6.56 3.12 -8.90
N GLY A 260 -7.40 4.02 -9.41
CA GLY A 260 -8.81 3.74 -9.66
C GLY A 260 -9.63 3.35 -8.42
N GLY A 261 -9.13 3.60 -7.21
CA GLY A 261 -9.77 3.14 -5.98
C GLY A 261 -9.73 1.62 -5.78
N MET A 262 -8.84 0.91 -6.50
CA MET A 262 -8.69 -0.54 -6.48
C MET A 262 -7.49 -0.96 -5.61
N VAL A 263 -7.73 -1.72 -4.56
CA VAL A 263 -6.68 -2.15 -3.61
C VAL A 263 -5.74 -3.24 -4.16
N VAL A 264 -6.12 -3.90 -5.25
CA VAL A 264 -5.38 -5.03 -5.84
C VAL A 264 -4.11 -4.62 -6.60
N ASN A 265 -4.00 -3.33 -6.97
CA ASN A 265 -2.80 -2.78 -7.57
C ASN A 265 -2.08 -1.86 -6.57
N PRO A 266 -1.00 -2.33 -5.92
CA PRO A 266 -0.25 -1.54 -4.95
C PRO A 266 0.72 -0.56 -5.62
N PHE A 267 0.94 -0.65 -6.93
CA PHE A 267 1.91 0.16 -7.65
C PHE A 267 1.23 1.37 -8.29
N GLY A 268 1.66 2.57 -7.90
CA GLY A 268 1.16 3.81 -8.51
C GLY A 268 1.38 5.02 -7.60
N PRO A 269 0.42 5.39 -6.73
CA PRO A 269 0.54 6.61 -5.92
C PRO A 269 1.64 6.51 -4.86
N SER A 270 2.60 7.43 -4.90
CA SER A 270 3.60 7.62 -3.82
C SER A 270 3.17 8.72 -2.85
N ALA A 271 1.85 8.91 -2.68
CA ALA A 271 1.23 10.02 -1.97
C ALA A 271 1.43 9.93 -0.45
N SER A 272 2.55 10.45 0.05
CA SER A 272 2.93 10.35 1.47
C SER A 272 2.46 11.52 2.35
N ILE A 273 2.07 12.66 1.77
CA ILE A 273 1.72 13.89 2.50
C ILE A 273 0.70 13.64 3.64
N PRO A 274 -0.41 12.92 3.42
CA PRO A 274 -1.35 12.66 4.49
C PRO A 274 -0.75 11.85 5.65
N ILE A 275 0.10 10.86 5.35
CA ILE A 275 0.74 10.00 6.36
C ILE A 275 1.77 10.79 7.18
N VAL A 276 2.61 11.60 6.53
CA VAL A 276 3.61 12.44 7.25
C VAL A 276 2.95 13.58 8.02
N LEU A 277 1.70 13.91 7.72
CA LEU A 277 0.85 14.78 8.54
C LEU A 277 0.11 14.03 9.64
N GLY A 278 0.39 12.74 9.86
CA GLY A 278 -0.12 11.95 10.97
C GLY A 278 -1.40 11.15 10.68
N MET A 279 -1.88 11.10 9.43
CA MET A 279 -3.05 10.30 9.09
C MET A 279 -2.73 8.83 9.07
N SER A 280 -3.63 8.02 9.62
CA SER A 280 -3.44 6.58 9.74
C SER A 280 -3.64 5.88 8.37
N PRO A 281 -2.62 5.18 7.82
CA PRO A 281 -2.74 4.43 6.58
C PRO A 281 -3.49 3.12 6.78
N ASN A 282 -3.82 2.43 5.69
CA ASN A 282 -4.39 1.08 5.76
C ASN A 282 -3.56 0.19 6.70
N SER A 283 -4.25 -0.63 7.49
CA SER A 283 -3.65 -1.59 8.42
C SER A 283 -3.05 -1.02 9.71
N ILE A 284 -2.97 0.31 9.83
CA ILE A 284 -2.54 0.99 11.05
C ILE A 284 -3.73 1.80 11.55
N SER A 285 -4.34 1.36 12.65
CA SER A 285 -5.52 2.00 13.19
C SER A 285 -5.22 2.78 14.47
N THR A 286 -5.95 3.88 14.62
CA THR A 286 -5.88 4.81 15.74
C THR A 286 -7.29 5.14 16.20
N PRO A 287 -7.51 5.60 17.45
CA PRO A 287 -8.78 6.17 17.87
C PRO A 287 -9.27 7.23 16.91
N ASN A 288 -10.54 7.15 16.54
CA ASN A 288 -11.10 7.91 15.45
C ASN A 288 -12.62 8.02 15.57
N LEU A 289 -13.14 9.18 15.19
CA LEU A 289 -14.55 9.47 15.01
C LEU A 289 -14.71 10.15 13.67
N ARG A 290 -15.54 9.58 12.80
CA ARG A 290 -15.89 10.12 11.50
C ARG A 290 -17.39 10.33 11.39
N ILE A 291 -17.77 11.45 10.80
CA ILE A 291 -19.12 11.76 10.38
C ILE A 291 -19.09 12.05 8.88
N LYS A 292 -20.00 11.42 8.12
CA LYS A 292 -20.20 11.66 6.70
C LYS A 292 -21.66 12.00 6.43
N TRP A 293 -21.86 13.07 5.67
CA TRP A 293 -23.16 13.53 5.21
C TRP A 293 -23.26 13.32 3.69
N ASN A 294 -24.16 12.43 3.29
CA ASN A 294 -24.55 12.22 1.90
C ASN A 294 -25.60 13.29 1.54
N ILE A 295 -25.12 14.41 1.00
CA ILE A 295 -25.94 15.57 0.61
C ILE A 295 -26.88 15.18 -0.53
N THR A 296 -26.36 14.42 -1.50
CA THR A 296 -27.14 13.72 -2.52
C THR A 296 -26.63 12.28 -2.63
N ASP A 297 -27.16 11.52 -3.59
CA ASP A 297 -26.64 10.22 -4.03
C ASP A 297 -25.18 10.25 -4.55
N LYS A 298 -24.67 11.44 -4.87
CA LYS A 298 -23.36 11.66 -5.51
C LYS A 298 -22.47 12.62 -4.73
N LEU A 299 -23.05 13.66 -4.13
CA LEU A 299 -22.32 14.67 -3.38
C LEU A 299 -22.29 14.31 -1.89
N TYR A 300 -21.10 14.32 -1.29
CA TYR A 300 -20.91 14.08 0.13
C TYR A 300 -19.93 15.09 0.75
N ALA A 301 -20.09 15.30 2.05
CA ALA A 301 -19.10 15.96 2.89
C ALA A 301 -18.81 15.07 4.09
N GLN A 302 -17.58 15.03 4.56
CA GLN A 302 -17.20 14.26 5.74
C GLN A 302 -16.14 14.98 6.56
N ALA A 303 -16.14 14.69 7.86
CA ALA A 303 -15.15 15.18 8.80
C ALA A 303 -14.77 14.08 9.78
N ALA A 304 -13.54 14.14 10.29
CA ALA A 304 -13.09 13.22 11.33
C ALA A 304 -12.13 13.88 12.33
N VAL A 305 -12.10 13.32 13.52
CA VAL A 305 -11.06 13.55 14.53
C VAL A 305 -10.39 12.21 14.78
N GLN A 306 -9.07 12.20 14.65
CA GLN A 306 -8.23 11.03 14.81
C GLN A 306 -7.13 11.33 15.81
N ARG A 307 -6.74 10.38 16.66
CA ARG A 307 -5.41 10.45 17.28
C ARG A 307 -4.37 10.36 16.16
N SER A 308 -3.50 11.35 16.05
CA SER A 308 -2.40 11.35 15.09
C SER A 308 -1.50 10.13 15.26
N LEU A 309 -0.90 9.68 14.15
CA LEU A 309 0.35 8.92 14.23
C LEU A 309 1.45 9.79 14.87
N PRO A 310 2.49 9.19 15.48
CA PRO A 310 3.64 9.93 15.96
C PRO A 310 4.40 10.59 14.79
N VAL A 311 4.30 11.91 14.68
CA VAL A 311 4.95 12.72 13.62
C VAL A 311 6.34 13.23 14.02
N LEU A 312 6.68 13.13 15.30
CA LEU A 312 8.01 13.43 15.87
C LEU A 312 8.45 12.24 16.75
N GLY A 313 8.48 11.05 16.15
CA GLY A 313 8.92 9.84 16.82
C GLY A 313 10.43 9.59 16.69
N PRO A 314 10.97 8.60 17.43
CA PRO A 314 12.42 8.37 17.55
C PRO A 314 13.09 7.98 16.22
N THR A 315 12.37 7.36 15.29
CA THR A 315 12.90 6.99 13.97
C THR A 315 12.57 8.01 12.89
N GLY A 316 11.65 8.93 13.16
CA GLY A 316 11.07 9.84 12.15
C GLY A 316 10.12 9.13 11.18
N ASN A 317 9.83 7.84 11.39
CA ASN A 317 8.88 7.07 10.59
C ASN A 317 7.61 6.81 11.41
N SER A 318 6.57 7.57 11.11
CA SER A 318 5.31 7.53 11.84
C SER A 318 4.63 6.16 11.89
N ILE A 319 4.82 5.33 10.87
CA ILE A 319 4.25 3.97 10.82
C ILE A 319 5.02 3.06 11.77
N TYR A 320 6.36 3.06 11.66
CA TYR A 320 7.21 2.23 12.52
C TYR A 320 7.07 2.61 13.98
N ASP A 321 7.09 3.90 14.28
CA ASP A 321 7.00 4.44 15.63
C ASP A 321 5.63 4.10 16.26
N GLU A 322 4.53 4.15 15.50
CA GLU A 322 3.21 3.70 15.98
C GLU A 322 3.15 2.20 16.25
N VAL A 323 3.76 1.37 15.39
CA VAL A 323 3.79 -0.08 15.59
C VAL A 323 4.55 -0.45 16.86
N HIS A 324 5.66 0.21 17.13
CA HIS A 324 6.50 -0.07 18.29
C HIS A 324 5.94 0.52 19.59
N ALA A 325 5.36 1.71 19.54
CA ALA A 325 4.76 2.36 20.70
C ALA A 325 3.40 1.76 21.11
N ASN A 326 2.68 1.15 20.15
CA ASN A 326 1.35 0.57 20.33
C ASN A 326 1.27 -0.83 19.68
N PRO A 327 1.97 -1.84 20.25
CA PRO A 327 2.04 -3.18 19.65
C PRO A 327 0.67 -3.90 19.63
N SER A 328 -0.27 -3.56 20.52
CA SER A 328 -1.62 -4.13 20.49
C SER A 328 -2.49 -3.55 19.37
N GLY A 329 -2.25 -2.30 19.00
CA GLY A 329 -3.07 -1.53 18.07
C GLY A 329 -4.31 -0.89 18.66
N LEU A 330 -4.48 -0.96 19.99
CA LEU A 330 -5.66 -0.46 20.69
C LEU A 330 -5.34 0.62 21.73
N ALA A 331 -4.13 1.20 21.72
CA ALA A 331 -3.81 2.31 22.60
C ALA A 331 -4.63 3.57 22.24
N PHE A 332 -5.41 4.05 23.22
CA PHE A 332 -6.19 5.28 23.07
C PHE A 332 -5.29 6.52 23.01
N ASN A 333 -4.21 6.55 23.79
CA ASN A 333 -3.19 7.60 23.75
C ASN A 333 -1.89 7.04 23.17
N SER A 334 -1.02 7.92 22.69
CA SER A 334 0.34 7.55 22.25
C SER A 334 1.33 7.78 23.39
N SER A 335 2.25 6.85 23.58
CA SER A 335 3.39 7.02 24.49
C SER A 335 4.51 7.88 23.88
N VAL A 336 4.44 8.19 22.58
CA VAL A 336 5.40 9.07 21.90
C VAL A 336 5.05 10.53 22.19
N PRO A 337 5.92 11.30 22.86
CA PRO A 337 5.64 12.68 23.25
C PRO A 337 5.24 13.59 22.09
N GLY A 338 4.32 14.51 22.36
CA GLY A 338 3.86 15.48 21.36
C GLY A 338 2.84 14.93 20.34
N THR A 339 2.50 13.65 20.39
CA THR A 339 1.38 13.09 19.60
C THR A 339 0.05 13.59 20.14
N ARG A 340 -0.77 14.22 19.29
CA ARG A 340 -2.09 14.78 19.63
C ARG A 340 -3.12 14.44 18.55
N ASP A 341 -4.07 15.34 18.31
CA ASP A 341 -5.21 15.11 17.42
C ASP A 341 -4.95 15.62 16.01
N LEU A 342 -5.48 14.87 15.04
CA LEU A 342 -5.58 15.21 13.64
C LEU A 342 -7.05 15.41 13.27
N TYR A 343 -7.35 16.59 12.75
CA TYR A 343 -8.66 16.97 12.21
C TYR A 343 -8.63 16.83 10.69
N LEU A 344 -9.67 16.22 10.15
CA LEU A 344 -9.83 15.95 8.72
C LEU A 344 -11.18 16.49 8.25
N SER A 345 -11.21 17.05 7.04
CA SER A 345 -12.44 17.29 6.30
C SER A 345 -12.25 16.96 4.82
N GLU A 346 -13.30 16.46 4.18
CA GLU A 346 -13.33 16.18 2.74
C GLU A 346 -14.71 16.49 2.18
N ILE A 347 -14.76 17.08 0.99
CA ILE A 347 -15.95 17.15 0.15
C ILE A 347 -15.67 16.35 -1.12
N GLY A 348 -16.67 15.59 -1.60
CA GLY A 348 -16.50 14.82 -2.81
C GLY A 348 -17.78 14.63 -3.60
N TYR A 349 -17.61 14.50 -4.91
CA TYR A 349 -18.62 14.09 -5.87
C TYR A 349 -18.21 12.74 -6.44
N LYS A 350 -19.01 11.69 -6.22
CA LYS A 350 -18.75 10.35 -6.73
C LYS A 350 -19.95 9.84 -7.51
N ARG A 351 -19.74 9.51 -8.77
CA ARG A 351 -20.71 8.87 -9.66
C ARG A 351 -20.10 7.57 -10.19
N PRO A 352 -20.66 6.41 -9.83
CA PRO A 352 -20.33 5.11 -10.42
C PRO A 352 -20.45 5.08 -11.95
N SER A 353 -19.72 4.19 -12.60
CA SER A 353 -20.02 3.82 -13.99
C SER A 353 -21.41 3.17 -14.06
N ALA A 354 -22.20 3.55 -15.05
CA ALA A 354 -23.44 2.87 -15.40
C ALA A 354 -23.59 2.86 -16.94
N THR A 355 -24.65 2.23 -17.45
CA THR A 355 -24.93 2.20 -18.89
C THR A 355 -24.91 3.62 -19.47
N ASN A 356 -24.02 3.84 -20.45
CA ASN A 356 -23.76 5.14 -21.09
C ASN A 356 -23.44 6.31 -20.13
N THR A 357 -23.04 6.02 -18.90
CA THR A 357 -22.72 7.02 -17.89
C THR A 357 -21.32 6.76 -17.35
N PRO A 358 -20.35 7.63 -17.63
CA PRO A 358 -18.97 7.43 -17.20
C PRO A 358 -18.82 7.65 -15.68
N PHE A 359 -17.91 6.87 -15.10
CA PHE A 359 -17.43 7.10 -13.73
C PHE A 359 -16.88 8.52 -13.58
N THR A 360 -17.12 9.10 -12.41
CA THR A 360 -16.50 10.37 -12.02
C THR A 360 -16.30 10.36 -10.51
N TRP A 361 -15.10 10.68 -10.04
CA TRP A 361 -14.84 10.88 -8.63
C TRP A 361 -13.92 12.06 -8.43
N LEU A 362 -14.48 13.15 -7.90
CA LEU A 362 -13.78 14.37 -7.55
C LEU A 362 -13.83 14.51 -6.03
N ARG A 363 -12.70 14.83 -5.40
CA ARG A 363 -12.66 15.07 -3.96
C ARG A 363 -11.55 16.02 -3.57
N ALA A 364 -11.78 16.82 -2.55
CA ALA A 364 -10.78 17.69 -1.97
C ALA A 364 -10.94 17.71 -0.45
N GLY A 365 -9.82 17.79 0.25
CA GLY A 365 -9.81 17.76 1.71
C GLY A 365 -8.73 18.62 2.34
N TYR A 366 -8.96 18.92 3.60
CA TYR A 366 -8.09 19.69 4.47
C TYR A 366 -7.74 18.87 5.71
N MET A 367 -6.52 19.05 6.18
CA MET A 367 -5.97 18.36 7.34
C MET A 367 -5.33 19.38 8.27
N TYR A 368 -5.59 19.27 9.57
CA TYR A 368 -4.89 20.03 10.59
C TYR A 368 -4.52 19.14 11.76
N ASN A 369 -3.22 19.01 12.02
CA ASN A 369 -2.69 18.20 13.09
C ASN A 369 -2.11 19.08 14.19
N THR A 370 -2.59 18.91 15.41
CA THR A 370 -2.17 19.69 16.60
C THR A 370 -0.91 19.14 17.28
N SER A 371 -0.38 18.02 16.79
CA SER A 371 0.84 17.39 17.30
C SER A 371 2.05 18.33 17.23
N THR A 372 3.09 17.97 17.97
CA THR A 372 4.40 18.60 17.88
C THR A 372 5.17 18.03 16.69
N PHE A 373 5.59 18.89 15.77
CA PHE A 373 6.40 18.56 14.59
C PHE A 373 7.81 19.09 14.74
N ALA A 374 8.75 18.52 13.98
CA ALA A 374 10.03 19.17 13.72
C ALA A 374 9.78 20.50 12.98
N ASP A 375 10.48 21.56 13.38
CA ASP A 375 10.44 22.86 12.71
C ASP A 375 11.66 23.01 11.80
N TYR A 376 11.51 22.56 10.55
CA TYR A 376 12.57 22.64 9.56
C TYR A 376 13.04 24.08 9.32
N SER A 377 12.19 25.09 9.52
CA SER A 377 12.57 26.49 9.32
C SER A 377 13.57 27.01 10.35
N ARG A 378 13.69 26.33 11.50
CA ARG A 378 14.62 26.66 12.59
C ARG A 378 15.70 25.59 12.83
N MET A 379 15.70 24.52 12.04
CA MET A 379 16.60 23.36 12.21
C MET A 379 18.10 23.71 12.06
N LEU A 380 18.43 24.79 11.34
CA LEU A 380 19.81 25.27 11.24
C LEU A 380 20.31 25.98 12.50
N GLN A 381 19.40 26.57 13.28
CA GLN A 381 19.72 27.26 14.53
C GLN A 381 19.64 26.30 15.72
N ASP A 382 18.65 25.42 15.69
CA ASP A 382 18.40 24.40 16.71
C ASP A 382 17.96 23.11 16.01
N PRO A 383 18.83 22.07 15.95
CA PRO A 383 18.50 20.78 15.33
C PRO A 383 17.30 20.07 15.96
N HIS A 384 16.92 20.45 17.18
CA HIS A 384 15.76 19.94 17.91
C HIS A 384 14.57 20.90 17.90
N ALA A 385 14.61 21.95 17.07
CA ALA A 385 13.52 22.90 16.98
C ALA A 385 12.20 22.20 16.65
N THR A 386 11.18 22.49 17.45
CA THR A 386 9.83 21.97 17.24
C THR A 386 8.80 23.08 17.07
N LYS A 387 7.68 22.76 16.42
CA LYS A 387 6.47 23.59 16.39
C LYS A 387 5.23 22.74 16.62
N ASN A 388 4.24 23.30 17.31
CA ASN A 388 2.91 22.68 17.40
C ASN A 388 2.10 23.08 16.16
N GLY A 389 1.34 22.14 15.61
CA GLY A 389 0.44 22.45 14.50
C GLY A 389 1.10 22.32 13.13
N ALA A 390 0.51 21.51 12.25
CA ALA A 390 0.79 21.50 10.82
C ALA A 390 -0.49 21.26 10.03
N TYR A 391 -0.56 21.76 8.80
CA TYR A 391 -1.71 21.59 7.93
C TYR A 391 -1.34 20.91 6.61
N GLY A 392 -2.35 20.39 5.93
CA GLY A 392 -2.24 19.89 4.58
C GLY A 392 -3.55 19.98 3.81
N LEU A 393 -3.43 19.88 2.49
CA LEU A 393 -4.52 19.95 1.54
C LEU A 393 -4.34 18.84 0.52
N TYR A 394 -5.43 18.31 0.00
CA TYR A 394 -5.39 17.44 -1.18
C TYR A 394 -6.59 17.68 -2.10
N ALA A 395 -6.39 17.41 -3.39
CA ALA A 395 -7.43 17.34 -4.40
C ALA A 395 -7.15 16.13 -5.31
N LEU A 396 -8.14 15.29 -5.55
CA LEU A 396 -8.03 14.10 -6.38
C LEU A 396 -9.21 14.04 -7.35
N ALA A 397 -8.94 13.59 -8.56
CA ALA A 397 -9.92 13.42 -9.61
C ALA A 397 -9.67 12.14 -10.38
N ASP A 398 -10.74 11.41 -10.69
CA ASP A 398 -10.75 10.25 -11.58
C ASP A 398 -11.98 10.32 -12.49
N TYR A 399 -11.80 10.03 -13.78
CA TYR A 399 -12.87 10.07 -14.78
C TYR A 399 -12.70 8.94 -15.79
N GLN A 400 -13.80 8.28 -16.14
CA GLN A 400 -13.82 7.29 -17.20
C GLN A 400 -13.98 7.97 -18.56
N LEU A 401 -12.90 8.04 -19.35
CA LEU A 401 -12.92 8.64 -20.68
C LEU A 401 -13.73 7.82 -21.69
N THR A 402 -13.61 6.49 -21.63
CA THR A 402 -14.31 5.60 -22.57
C THR A 402 -14.90 4.41 -21.85
N GLN A 403 -16.03 3.93 -22.36
CA GLN A 403 -16.66 2.68 -21.93
C GLN A 403 -16.53 1.66 -23.07
N SER A 404 -15.71 0.62 -22.87
CA SER A 404 -15.52 -0.42 -23.89
C SER A 404 -16.70 -1.40 -24.00
N ALA A 405 -17.52 -1.47 -22.95
CA ALA A 405 -18.71 -2.33 -22.90
C ALA A 405 -19.85 -1.63 -22.14
N PRO A 406 -20.46 -0.56 -22.71
CA PRO A 406 -21.42 0.29 -22.02
C PRO A 406 -22.81 -0.34 -21.87
N ALA A 407 -23.10 -1.45 -22.57
CA ALA A 407 -24.46 -1.99 -22.71
C ALA A 407 -25.08 -2.52 -21.40
N SER A 408 -24.27 -2.78 -20.37
CA SER A 408 -24.71 -3.40 -19.12
C SER A 408 -24.09 -2.71 -17.90
N PRO A 409 -24.83 -2.54 -16.79
CA PRO A 409 -24.26 -2.06 -15.53
C PRO A 409 -23.13 -2.97 -15.03
N TYR A 410 -23.13 -4.25 -15.42
CA TYR A 410 -22.09 -5.22 -15.06
C TYR A 410 -20.82 -5.10 -15.89
N THR A 411 -20.79 -4.29 -16.95
CA THR A 411 -19.62 -4.13 -17.82
C THR A 411 -19.26 -2.67 -18.06
N ALA A 412 -20.12 -1.73 -17.66
CA ALA A 412 -19.95 -0.30 -17.84
C ALA A 412 -18.69 0.28 -17.16
N TYR A 413 -18.11 -0.44 -16.19
CA TYR A 413 -16.83 -0.08 -15.57
C TYR A 413 -15.61 -0.36 -16.47
N ARG A 414 -15.78 -1.05 -17.59
CA ARG A 414 -14.66 -1.38 -18.49
C ARG A 414 -14.34 -0.21 -19.40
N GLY A 415 -13.06 0.10 -19.57
CA GLY A 415 -12.58 1.12 -20.49
C GLY A 415 -11.43 1.95 -19.93
N LEU A 416 -11.16 3.07 -20.58
CA LEU A 416 -10.03 3.95 -20.25
C LEU A 416 -10.43 5.00 -19.22
N TYR A 417 -9.60 5.15 -18.21
CA TYR A 417 -9.74 6.14 -17.16
C TYR A 417 -8.51 7.04 -17.10
N VAL A 418 -8.73 8.28 -16.72
CA VAL A 418 -7.67 9.23 -16.37
C VAL A 418 -7.95 9.83 -15.01
N GLY A 419 -6.89 10.22 -14.33
CA GLY A 419 -7.01 10.89 -13.05
C GLY A 419 -5.75 11.62 -12.67
N GLY A 420 -5.83 12.33 -11.56
CA GLY A 420 -4.70 13.02 -10.98
C GLY A 420 -4.91 13.33 -9.52
N SER A 421 -3.81 13.59 -8.84
CA SER A 421 -3.80 13.96 -7.44
C SER A 421 -2.87 15.16 -7.25
N PHE A 422 -3.31 16.13 -6.46
CA PHE A 422 -2.48 17.21 -5.95
C PHE A 422 -2.54 17.17 -4.43
N MET A 423 -1.40 17.25 -3.76
CA MET A 423 -1.34 17.37 -2.31
C MET A 423 -0.31 18.40 -1.90
N TYR A 424 -0.58 19.09 -0.80
CA TYR A 424 0.26 20.13 -0.25
C TYR A 424 0.41 19.94 1.27
N GLY A 425 1.62 20.14 1.78
CA GLY A 425 1.95 20.05 3.20
C GLY A 425 2.61 21.33 3.73
N ASP A 426 2.46 21.57 5.04
CA ASP A 426 3.07 22.70 5.74
C ASP A 426 4.59 22.81 5.50
N GLN A 427 5.01 23.93 4.92
CA GLN A 427 6.40 24.18 4.54
C GLN A 427 7.39 24.19 5.70
N LYS A 428 6.96 24.20 6.96
CA LYS A 428 7.87 24.17 8.11
C LYS A 428 8.00 22.79 8.73
N SER A 429 7.14 21.83 8.37
CA SER A 429 6.98 20.58 9.13
C SER A 429 7.01 19.32 8.27
N THR A 430 6.62 19.40 7.00
CA THR A 430 6.54 18.21 6.14
C THR A 430 7.79 18.03 5.30
N PRO A 431 8.35 16.80 5.18
CA PRO A 431 9.57 16.55 4.42
C PRO A 431 9.37 16.76 2.92
N PHE A 432 8.17 16.48 2.41
CA PHE A 432 7.68 16.86 1.10
C PHE A 432 6.58 17.91 1.24
N THR A 433 6.68 18.97 0.45
CA THR A 433 5.72 20.08 0.47
C THR A 433 4.63 19.95 -0.58
N GLN A 434 4.92 19.25 -1.68
CA GLN A 434 4.00 19.07 -2.79
C GLN A 434 4.13 17.66 -3.34
N TYR A 435 2.98 17.11 -3.73
CA TYR A 435 2.84 15.88 -4.50
C TYR A 435 1.91 16.16 -5.67
N VAL A 436 2.33 15.82 -6.87
CA VAL A 436 1.50 15.88 -8.08
C VAL A 436 1.53 14.51 -8.73
N GLU A 437 0.37 14.00 -9.12
CA GLU A 437 0.22 12.73 -9.81
C GLU A 437 -0.68 12.89 -11.02
N ALA A 438 -0.28 12.25 -12.12
CA ALA A 438 -1.15 11.98 -13.25
C ALA A 438 -1.21 10.46 -13.44
N ARG A 439 -2.41 9.92 -13.62
CA ARG A 439 -2.63 8.49 -13.81
C ARG A 439 -3.56 8.22 -14.98
N THR A 440 -3.31 7.10 -15.64
CA THR A 440 -4.17 6.54 -16.67
C THR A 440 -4.25 5.04 -16.45
N TYR A 441 -5.44 4.48 -16.55
CA TYR A 441 -5.62 3.04 -16.40
C TYR A 441 -6.73 2.52 -17.30
N LEU A 442 -6.55 1.33 -17.82
CA LEU A 442 -7.49 0.62 -18.69
C LEU A 442 -7.98 -0.62 -17.94
N VAL A 443 -9.27 -0.65 -17.63
CA VAL A 443 -9.92 -1.79 -16.99
C VAL A 443 -10.61 -2.63 -18.05
N GLY A 444 -10.36 -3.94 -18.03
CA GLY A 444 -10.94 -4.89 -18.97
C GLY A 444 -10.45 -4.74 -20.41
N PRO A 445 -9.13 -4.75 -20.68
CA PRO A 445 -8.53 -4.41 -21.98
C PRO A 445 -8.99 -5.29 -23.15
N SER A 446 -9.51 -6.48 -22.88
CA SER A 446 -10.12 -7.35 -23.91
C SER A 446 -11.32 -8.11 -23.35
N ALA A 447 -12.14 -8.68 -24.24
CA ALA A 447 -13.27 -9.53 -23.83
C ALA A 447 -12.83 -10.78 -23.05
N SER A 448 -11.66 -11.34 -23.39
CA SER A 448 -11.08 -12.49 -22.68
C SER A 448 -10.53 -12.14 -21.29
N ARG A 449 -10.25 -10.86 -21.04
CA ARG A 449 -9.63 -10.33 -19.82
C ARG A 449 -10.45 -9.17 -19.25
N PRO A 450 -11.73 -9.37 -18.85
CA PRO A 450 -12.63 -8.27 -18.48
C PRO A 450 -12.29 -7.63 -17.13
N SER A 451 -11.58 -8.35 -16.25
CA SER A 451 -11.22 -7.92 -14.88
C SER A 451 -9.77 -7.45 -14.75
N ASP A 452 -8.97 -7.57 -15.81
CA ASP A 452 -7.57 -7.15 -15.78
C ASP A 452 -7.45 -5.62 -15.84
N MET A 453 -6.32 -5.10 -15.36
CA MET A 453 -6.03 -3.68 -15.40
C MET A 453 -4.62 -3.40 -15.92
N LEU A 454 -4.51 -2.51 -16.89
CA LEU A 454 -3.24 -1.87 -17.26
C LEU A 454 -3.22 -0.47 -16.65
N SER A 455 -2.12 -0.08 -16.02
CA SER A 455 -1.98 1.24 -15.38
C SER A 455 -0.66 1.90 -15.72
N PHE A 456 -0.70 3.23 -15.83
CA PHE A 456 0.44 4.11 -16.00
C PHE A 456 0.28 5.29 -15.03
N VAL A 457 1.29 5.55 -14.21
CA VAL A 457 1.28 6.61 -13.20
C VAL A 457 2.57 7.40 -13.28
N TYR A 458 2.45 8.71 -13.42
CA TYR A 458 3.52 9.67 -13.20
C TYR A 458 3.29 10.35 -11.86
N SER A 459 4.34 10.50 -11.06
CA SER A 459 4.30 11.30 -9.83
C SER A 459 5.51 12.22 -9.71
N HIS A 460 5.31 13.36 -9.04
CA HIS A 460 6.31 14.37 -8.75
C HIS A 460 6.21 14.76 -7.28
N ASN A 461 7.33 14.70 -6.57
CA ASN A 461 7.45 15.11 -5.18
C ASN A 461 8.42 16.28 -5.06
N LYS A 462 8.02 17.34 -4.37
CA LYS A 462 8.87 18.49 -4.07
C LYS A 462 9.34 18.45 -2.62
N ALA A 463 10.64 18.30 -2.42
CA ALA A 463 11.24 18.28 -1.10
C ALA A 463 11.18 19.65 -0.42
N ASN A 464 11.18 19.67 0.91
CA ASN A 464 11.12 20.89 1.70
C ASN A 464 12.42 21.69 1.62
N LYS A 465 12.33 22.96 1.21
CA LYS A 465 13.49 23.85 1.05
C LYS A 465 14.32 24.05 2.33
N TYR A 466 13.68 24.06 3.50
CA TYR A 466 14.40 24.26 4.76
C TYR A 466 15.15 22.99 5.15
N LEU A 467 14.51 21.83 4.98
CA LEU A 467 15.15 20.54 5.19
C LEU A 467 16.32 20.34 4.22
N GLN A 468 16.17 20.74 2.95
CA GLN A 468 17.25 20.71 1.97
C GLN A 468 18.46 21.53 2.43
N LYS A 469 18.23 22.74 2.95
CA LYS A 469 19.32 23.58 3.49
C LYS A 469 20.01 22.92 4.68
N ALA A 470 19.24 22.34 5.60
CA ALA A 470 19.78 21.60 6.73
C ALA A 470 20.66 20.42 6.28
N LEU A 471 20.14 19.57 5.39
CA LEU A 471 20.89 18.45 4.82
C LEU A 471 22.16 18.91 4.09
N ASN A 472 22.10 20.01 3.34
CA ASN A 472 23.26 20.56 2.64
C ASN A 472 24.39 20.95 3.61
N VAL A 473 24.05 21.62 4.71
CA VAL A 473 25.02 22.06 5.73
C VAL A 473 25.71 20.85 6.39
N TYR A 474 24.98 19.77 6.63
CA TYR A 474 25.54 18.57 7.26
C TYR A 474 26.15 17.57 6.26
N SER A 475 26.09 17.84 4.96
CA SER A 475 26.53 16.88 3.91
C SER A 475 28.00 16.49 4.01
N THR A 476 28.87 17.40 4.46
CA THR A 476 30.31 17.13 4.67
C THR A 476 30.58 16.12 5.78
N PHE A 477 29.66 16.00 6.75
CA PHE A 477 29.76 15.08 7.87
C PHE A 477 29.02 13.77 7.63
N THR A 478 27.86 13.84 6.97
CA THR A 478 26.96 12.69 6.79
C THR A 478 27.19 11.95 5.48
N ASN A 479 27.87 12.59 4.50
CA ASN A 479 27.97 12.14 3.11
C ASN A 479 26.61 11.96 2.40
N PHE A 480 25.56 12.60 2.93
CA PHE A 480 24.25 12.70 2.30
C PHE A 480 24.00 14.11 1.77
N TYR A 481 23.42 14.18 0.57
CA TYR A 481 23.11 15.40 -0.14
C TYR A 481 21.59 15.55 -0.30
N PRO A 482 21.06 16.79 -0.23
CA PRO A 482 19.64 17.02 -0.41
C PRO A 482 19.20 16.79 -1.86
N ILE A 483 17.91 16.48 -2.02
CA ILE A 483 17.23 16.54 -3.32
C ILE A 483 16.26 17.71 -3.36
N GLY A 484 16.11 18.37 -4.51
CA GLY A 484 15.06 19.37 -4.71
C GLY A 484 13.69 18.74 -4.98
N GLU A 485 13.71 17.68 -5.78
CA GLU A 485 12.54 17.01 -6.32
C GLU A 485 12.88 15.58 -6.75
N SER A 486 11.85 14.74 -6.81
CA SER A 486 11.89 13.37 -7.30
C SER A 486 10.64 13.09 -8.14
N ASN A 487 10.85 12.50 -9.30
CA ASN A 487 9.83 12.10 -10.26
C ASN A 487 9.84 10.58 -10.37
N SER A 488 8.65 10.00 -10.45
CA SER A 488 8.47 8.56 -10.68
C SER A 488 7.54 8.31 -11.84
N ILE A 489 7.84 7.29 -12.62
CA ILE A 489 6.97 6.76 -13.67
C ILE A 489 6.81 5.27 -13.40
N THR A 490 5.57 4.80 -13.30
CA THR A 490 5.25 3.39 -13.06
C THR A 490 4.28 2.90 -14.12
N ALA A 491 4.60 1.77 -14.73
CA ALA A 491 3.68 1.03 -15.59
C ALA A 491 3.48 -0.37 -15.00
N ALA A 492 2.23 -0.78 -14.82
CA ALA A 492 1.91 -2.08 -14.22
C ALA A 492 0.67 -2.72 -14.86
N TYR A 493 0.70 -4.04 -14.97
CA TYR A 493 -0.41 -4.87 -15.43
C TYR A 493 -0.84 -5.82 -14.31
N THR A 494 -2.10 -5.70 -13.90
CA THR A 494 -2.75 -6.57 -12.92
C THR A 494 -3.60 -7.59 -13.66
N TYR A 495 -3.23 -8.85 -13.50
CA TYR A 495 -3.86 -10.03 -14.06
C TYR A 495 -4.75 -10.68 -12.99
N HIS A 496 -6.05 -10.76 -13.24
CA HIS A 496 -6.96 -11.57 -12.43
C HIS A 496 -6.70 -13.05 -12.75
N VAL A 497 -6.05 -13.75 -11.82
CA VAL A 497 -5.60 -15.13 -12.03
C VAL A 497 -6.78 -16.08 -11.94
N MET A 498 -7.54 -15.93 -10.87
CA MET A 498 -8.72 -16.69 -10.49
C MET A 498 -9.46 -15.88 -9.41
N PRO A 499 -10.68 -16.29 -9.01
CA PRO A 499 -11.38 -15.64 -7.91
C PRO A 499 -10.50 -15.45 -6.69
N GLY A 500 -10.44 -14.21 -6.21
CA GLY A 500 -9.65 -13.84 -5.04
C GLY A 500 -8.13 -13.86 -5.19
N LEU A 501 -7.58 -14.03 -6.40
CA LEU A 501 -6.14 -14.00 -6.64
C LEU A 501 -5.77 -13.10 -7.81
N TYR A 502 -4.91 -12.11 -7.54
CA TYR A 502 -4.48 -11.11 -8.50
C TYR A 502 -2.95 -11.04 -8.54
N ALA A 503 -2.36 -11.22 -9.72
CA ALA A 503 -0.94 -11.06 -9.94
C ALA A 503 -0.67 -9.75 -10.65
N THR A 504 0.19 -8.90 -10.10
CA THR A 504 0.60 -7.64 -10.74
C THR A 504 2.08 -7.68 -11.08
N ALA A 505 2.42 -7.32 -12.31
CA ALA A 505 3.80 -7.13 -12.74
C ALA A 505 3.97 -5.73 -13.34
N GLY A 506 5.09 -5.08 -13.05
CA GLY A 506 5.33 -3.72 -13.51
C GLY A 506 6.80 -3.32 -13.51
N LEU A 507 7.03 -2.13 -14.05
CA LEU A 507 8.31 -1.45 -14.08
C LEU A 507 8.11 -0.04 -13.53
N GLY A 508 9.04 0.39 -12.69
CA GLY A 508 9.06 1.74 -12.15
C GLY A 508 10.40 2.41 -12.44
N TYR A 509 10.39 3.68 -12.83
CA TYR A 509 11.58 4.52 -12.83
C TYR A 509 11.39 5.65 -11.84
N THR A 510 12.33 5.85 -10.93
CA THR A 510 12.34 6.98 -10.00
C THR A 510 13.69 7.67 -10.06
N ASP A 511 13.71 8.96 -10.41
CA ASP A 511 14.91 9.76 -10.20
C ASP A 511 14.99 10.16 -8.73
N LYS A 512 16.19 10.02 -8.17
CA LYS A 512 16.47 10.34 -6.77
C LYS A 512 15.47 9.69 -5.79
N PRO A 513 15.50 8.36 -5.65
CA PRO A 513 14.47 7.58 -4.94
C PRO A 513 14.41 7.79 -3.43
N SER A 514 15.25 8.66 -2.85
CA SER A 514 15.28 8.98 -1.43
C SER A 514 15.29 10.50 -1.20
N LEU A 515 14.79 10.93 -0.04
CA LEU A 515 14.77 12.33 0.40
C LEU A 515 16.18 12.94 0.54
N SER A 516 17.19 12.09 0.67
CA SER A 516 18.60 12.46 0.66
C SER A 516 19.38 11.38 -0.07
N GLN A 517 20.41 11.76 -0.82
CA GLN A 517 21.20 10.82 -1.61
C GLN A 517 22.64 10.77 -1.16
N PHE A 518 23.27 9.61 -1.33
CA PHE A 518 24.72 9.50 -1.21
C PHE A 518 25.42 9.50 -2.57
N LYS A 519 26.72 9.77 -2.58
CA LYS A 519 27.50 9.83 -3.83
C LYS A 519 27.44 8.49 -4.56
N GLY A 520 26.93 8.50 -5.79
CA GLY A 520 26.80 7.32 -6.65
C GLY A 520 25.50 6.54 -6.50
N GLU A 521 24.54 6.99 -5.67
CA GLU A 521 23.23 6.33 -5.51
C GLU A 521 22.44 6.26 -6.83
N GLY A 522 22.40 7.37 -7.57
CA GLY A 522 21.74 7.45 -8.88
C GLY A 522 20.21 7.36 -8.81
N SER A 523 19.60 6.89 -9.91
CA SER A 523 18.17 6.62 -10.04
C SER A 523 17.85 5.16 -9.70
N SER A 524 16.56 4.82 -9.64
CA SER A 524 16.08 3.45 -9.58
C SER A 524 15.27 3.10 -10.81
N PHE A 525 15.60 1.99 -11.48
CA PHE A 525 14.72 1.34 -12.45
C PHE A 525 14.31 -0.01 -11.89
N SER A 526 13.13 -0.07 -11.29
CA SER A 526 12.67 -1.17 -10.47
C SER A 526 11.81 -2.17 -11.25
N ALA A 527 12.10 -3.46 -11.11
CA ALA A 527 11.10 -4.51 -11.31
C ALA A 527 10.12 -4.51 -10.13
N LEU A 528 8.82 -4.56 -10.43
CA LEU A 528 7.73 -4.54 -9.47
C LEU A 528 6.89 -5.80 -9.65
N LEU A 529 6.70 -6.57 -8.59
CA LEU A 529 5.85 -7.76 -8.60
C LEU A 529 4.96 -7.76 -7.36
N SER A 530 3.69 -8.07 -7.52
CA SER A 530 2.77 -8.25 -6.41
C SER A 530 1.88 -9.45 -6.63
N LEU A 531 1.57 -10.16 -5.56
CA LEU A 531 0.46 -11.10 -5.51
C LEU A 531 -0.50 -10.61 -4.43
N TYR A 532 -1.74 -10.33 -4.81
CA TYR A 532 -2.81 -9.96 -3.89
C TYR A 532 -3.79 -11.14 -3.78
N TRP A 533 -4.26 -11.41 -2.57
CA TRP A 533 -5.27 -12.42 -2.30
C TRP A 533 -6.37 -11.92 -1.39
N ILE A 534 -7.54 -12.54 -1.52
CA ILE A 534 -8.67 -12.41 -0.60
C ILE A 534 -9.32 -13.79 -0.38
N PHE A 535 -9.64 -14.08 0.87
CA PHE A 535 -10.30 -15.27 1.36
C PHE A 535 -11.68 -14.94 1.90
#